data_AF-X1SXG7-F1
#
_entry.id   AF-X1SXG7-F1
#
_cell.length_a   1.000
_cell.length_b   1.000
_cell.length_c   1.000
_cell.angle_alpha   90.00
_cell.angle_beta   90.00
_cell.angle_gamma   90.00
#
_symmetry.space_group_name_H-M   'P 1'
#
loop_
_entity.id
_entity.type
_entity.pdbx_description
1 polymer ?
#
loop_
_entity_poly.entity_id
_entity_poly.type
_entity_poly.pdbx_seq_one_letter_code
_entity_poly.pdbx_strand_id
1 'polypeptide(L)' 'MGATDPVRAEAGTIRGDFGIDIEHNSVHGSDSAETAKKEIKLFFSDEEIFNYRQEISS' A
#
# COMPACT_ATOMS: atom_id res chain seq x y z
N MET A 1 0.44 -6.23 2.81
CA MET A 1 0.23 -6.51 1.37
C MET A 1 0.66 -7.93 0.99
N GLY A 2 1.81 -8.41 1.48
CA GLY A 2 2.42 -9.68 1.04
C GLY A 2 3.68 -9.43 0.22
N ALA A 3 4.47 -10.47 -0.04
CA ALA A 3 5.65 -10.39 -0.91
C ALA A 3 5.29 -9.82 -2.30
N THR A 4 6.22 -9.14 -2.97
CA THR A 4 5.97 -8.49 -4.27
C THR A 4 5.59 -9.48 -5.37
N ASP A 5 6.16 -10.68 -5.34
CA ASP A 5 5.76 -11.80 -6.18
C ASP A 5 4.61 -12.56 -5.48
N PRO A 6 3.38 -12.58 -6.05
CA PRO A 6 2.24 -13.29 -5.48
C PRO A 6 2.51 -14.76 -5.16
N VAL A 7 3.34 -15.44 -5.95
CA VAL A 7 3.69 -16.86 -5.74
C VAL A 7 4.41 -17.08 -4.41
N ARG A 8 5.04 -16.03 -3.87
CA ARG A 8 5.76 -16.04 -2.59
C ARG A 8 4.98 -15.37 -1.46
N ALA A 9 3.79 -14.84 -1.73
CA ALA A 9 2.97 -14.17 -0.73
C ALA A 9 2.17 -15.19 0.08
N GLU A 10 2.07 -14.98 1.39
CA GLU A 10 1.30 -15.86 2.27
C GLU A 10 -0.21 -15.69 2.02
N ALA A 11 -0.97 -16.77 2.15
CA ALA A 11 -2.44 -16.74 2.10
C ALA A 11 -3.00 -15.80 3.19
N GLY A 12 -4.07 -15.07 2.87
CA GLY A 12 -4.63 -14.02 3.73
C GLY A 12 -3.97 -12.65 3.56
N THR A 13 -2.86 -12.56 2.81
CA THR A 13 -2.32 -11.27 2.37
C THR A 13 -2.97 -10.85 1.05
N ILE A 14 -3.09 -9.54 0.81
CA ILE A 14 -3.70 -9.00 -0.42
C ILE A 14 -3.12 -9.64 -1.69
N ARG A 15 -1.79 -9.77 -1.77
CA ARG A 15 -1.13 -10.35 -2.95
C ARG A 15 -1.27 -11.87 -3.03
N GLY A 16 -1.32 -12.56 -1.88
CA GLY A 16 -1.54 -14.00 -1.85
C GLY A 16 -2.95 -14.39 -2.29
N ASP A 17 -3.94 -13.57 -1.95
CA ASP A 17 -5.36 -13.86 -2.24
C ASP A 17 -5.81 -13.31 -3.61
N PHE A 18 -5.21 -12.23 -4.10
CA PHE A 18 -5.70 -11.50 -5.29
C PHE A 18 -4.65 -11.22 -6.37
N GLY A 19 -3.38 -11.55 -6.16
CA GLY A 19 -2.30 -11.35 -7.13
C GLY A 19 -2.25 -12.48 -8.16
N ILE A 20 -1.87 -12.15 -9.40
CA ILE A 20 -1.76 -13.13 -10.51
C ILE A 20 -0.30 -13.50 -10.77
N ASP A 21 0.55 -12.49 -10.94
CA ASP A 21 1.98 -12.64 -11.21
C ASP A 21 2.74 -11.36 -10.76
N ILE A 22 4.05 -11.30 -11.03
CA ILE A 22 4.91 -10.18 -10.61
C ILE A 22 4.53 -8.84 -11.25
N GLU A 23 3.99 -8.86 -12.48
CA GLU A 23 3.54 -7.66 -13.20
C GLU A 23 2.10 -7.26 -12.80
N HIS A 24 1.30 -8.24 -12.38
CA HIS A 24 -0.10 -8.10 -11.98
C HIS A 24 -0.32 -8.48 -10.50
N ASN A 25 0.41 -7.83 -9.61
CA ASN A 25 0.40 -8.12 -8.17
C ASN A 25 -0.60 -7.26 -7.35
N SER A 26 -1.67 -6.79 -7.99
CA SER A 26 -2.84 -6.08 -7.43
C SER A 26 -2.59 -4.68 -6.84
N VAL A 27 -1.57 -4.50 -6.00
CA VAL A 27 -1.36 -3.26 -5.23
C VAL A 27 0.11 -2.87 -5.11
N HIS A 28 0.37 -1.56 -5.11
CA HIS A 28 1.66 -0.94 -4.76
C HIS A 28 1.62 -0.36 -3.33
N GLY A 29 2.78 -0.27 -2.70
CA GLY A 29 2.97 0.46 -1.45
C GLY A 29 4.45 0.76 -1.27
N SER A 30 4.75 1.95 -0.73
CA SER A 30 6.12 2.41 -0.53
C SER A 30 6.90 1.45 0.38
N ASP A 31 8.17 1.20 0.03
CA ASP A 31 9.05 0.25 0.72
C ASP A 31 9.74 0.80 1.98
N SER A 32 9.72 2.13 2.16
CA SER A 32 10.36 2.84 3.26
C SER A 32 9.65 4.15 3.57
N ALA A 33 9.94 4.75 4.73
CA ALA A 33 9.40 6.05 5.09
C ALA A 33 9.93 7.16 4.16
N GLU A 34 11.15 7.00 3.65
CA GLU A 34 11.79 7.90 2.71
C GLU A 34 11.12 7.88 1.35
N THR A 35 10.81 6.69 0.80
CA THR A 35 10.08 6.56 -0.47
C THR A 35 8.63 6.96 -0.31
N ALA A 36 7.99 6.65 0.82
CA ALA A 36 6.64 7.12 1.12
C ALA A 36 6.51 8.65 1.05
N LYS A 37 7.44 9.39 1.68
CA LYS A 37 7.44 10.86 1.62
C LYS A 37 7.59 11.40 0.19
N LYS A 38 8.33 10.70 -0.68
CA LYS A 38 8.52 11.09 -2.09
C LYS A 38 7.28 10.78 -2.91
N GLU A 39 6.73 9.57 -2.77
CA GLU A 39 5.54 9.12 -3.49
C GLU A 39 4.30 9.93 -3.09
N ILE A 40 4.08 10.20 -1.81
CA ILE A 40 2.97 11.04 -1.34
C ILE A 40 3.00 12.41 -2.04
N LYS A 41 4.16 13.06 -2.09
CA LYS A 41 4.34 14.36 -2.78
C LYS A 41 4.23 14.28 -4.30
N LEU A 42 4.47 13.11 -4.88
CA LEU A 42 4.35 12.90 -6.31
C LEU A 42 2.88 12.79 -6.75
N PHE A 43 2.06 12.11 -5.94
CA PHE A 43 0.67 11.80 -6.28
C PHE A 43 -0.36 12.78 -5.71
N PHE A 44 -0.04 13.47 -4.62
CA PHE A 44 -0.98 14.36 -3.92
C PHE A 44 -0.35 15.73 -3.69
N SER A 45 -1.18 16.76 -3.83
CA SER A 45 -0.90 18.09 -3.31
C SER A 45 -1.18 18.16 -1.79
N ASP A 46 -0.60 19.14 -1.12
CA ASP A 46 -0.81 19.33 0.33
C ASP A 46 -2.30 19.59 0.68
N GLU A 47 -3.10 20.10 -0.27
CA GLU A 47 -4.53 20.39 -0.12
C GLU A 47 -5.41 19.13 -0.15
N GLU A 48 -4.91 18.02 -0.70
CA GLU A 48 -5.61 16.73 -0.77
C GLU A 48 -5.37 15.86 0.47
N ILE A 49 -4.51 16.30 1.40
CA ILE A 49 -4.18 15.59 2.63
C ILE A 49 -4.92 16.19 3.83
N PHE A 50 -6.02 15.54 4.22
CA PHE A 50 -6.88 16.02 5.30
C PHE A 50 -6.43 15.50 6.66
N ASN A 51 -6.35 16.39 7.64
CA ASN A 51 -6.13 16.04 9.04
C ASN A 51 -7.47 15.99 9.78
N TYR A 52 -7.83 14.83 10.31
CA TYR A 52 -9.02 14.64 11.12
C TYR A 52 -8.74 13.66 12.26
N ARG A 53 -9.53 13.78 13.34
CA ARG A 53 -9.42 12.89 14.51
C ARG A 53 -10.36 11.71 14.33
N GLN A 54 -9.81 10.49 14.28
CA GLN A 54 -10.63 9.29 14.41
C GLN A 54 -10.97 9.05 15.88
N GLU A 55 -12.26 9.07 16.21
CA GLU A 55 -12.75 8.55 17.48
C GLU A 55 -13.08 7.07 17.28
N ILE A 56 -12.22 6.18 17.76
CA ILE A 56 -12.46 4.74 17.72
C ILE A 56 -13.25 4.39 18.99
N SER A 57 -14.54 4.07 18.85
CA SER A 57 -15.28 3.43 19.93
C SER A 57 -14.68 2.04 20.15
N SER A 58 -14.26 1.78 21.39
CA SER A 58 -13.95 0.42 21.85
C SER A 58 -15.23 -0.37 22.12
#